data_AF-A0AA40AEP6-F1
#
_entry.id   AF-A0AA40AEP6-F1
#
_cell.length_a   1.000
_cell.length_b   1.000
_cell.length_c   1.000
_cell.angle_alpha   90.00
_cell.angle_beta   90.00
_cell.angle_gamma   90.00
#
_symmetry.space_group_name_H-M   'P 1'
#
loop_
_entity.id
_entity.type
_entity.pdbx_description
1 polymer ?
#
loop_
_entity_poly.entity_id
_entity_poly.type
_entity_poly.pdbx_seq_one_letter_code
_entity_poly.pdbx_strand_id
1 'polypeptide(L)'
;MRPTTSTNTPQIGGIGGRCQNQWGADCICLDSGICVNKWNGTPYTGYEGNYPCPDDADNIMACVVKPCLGQTDPAECLWRERCSEVLAENTGGAAICPGDGDFVCCAHSW
;
A
#
# COMPACT_ATOMS: atom_id res chain seq x y z
N MET A 1 4.76 -31.32 6.30
CA MET A 1 4.63 -31.10 4.84
C MET A 1 4.10 -29.68 4.64
N ARG A 2 4.53 -29.03 3.55
CA ARG A 2 4.14 -27.70 3.03
C ARG A 2 2.61 -27.41 3.12
N PRO A 3 2.18 -26.13 3.09
CA PRO A 3 2.10 -25.46 1.79
C PRO A 3 3.01 -24.23 1.71
N THR A 4 4.03 -24.37 0.89
CA THR A 4 4.47 -23.30 -0.01
C THR A 4 3.40 -23.10 -1.08
N THR A 5 2.98 -21.86 -1.24
CA THR A 5 2.58 -21.29 -2.54
C THR A 5 2.57 -19.79 -2.29
N SER A 6 3.70 -19.16 -2.58
CA SER A 6 3.70 -17.77 -3.03
C SER A 6 2.94 -17.78 -4.36
N THR A 7 1.66 -17.45 -4.26
CA THR A 7 0.84 -17.01 -5.39
C THR A 7 0.58 -15.55 -5.11
N ASN A 8 1.53 -14.68 -5.51
CA ASN A 8 1.37 -13.22 -5.55
C ASN A 8 0.30 -12.86 -6.59
N THR A 9 -0.95 -13.20 -6.30
CA THR A 9 -2.08 -12.43 -6.82
C THR A 9 -2.28 -11.32 -5.81
N PRO A 10 -2.25 -10.03 -6.20
CA PRO A 10 -2.55 -8.94 -5.27
C PRO A 10 -3.86 -9.27 -4.56
N GLN A 11 -3.80 -9.52 -3.26
CA GLN A 11 -4.99 -9.89 -2.52
C GLN A 11 -5.90 -8.67 -2.53
N ILE A 12 -6.99 -8.68 -3.28
CA ILE A 12 -7.92 -7.55 -3.29
C ILE A 12 -8.67 -7.62 -1.96
N GLY A 13 -8.49 -6.58 -1.15
CA GLY A 13 -9.07 -6.49 0.18
C GLY A 13 -8.36 -7.33 1.25
N GLY A 14 -7.30 -8.08 0.95
CA GLY A 14 -6.54 -8.76 2.02
C GLY A 14 -5.71 -7.76 2.84
N ILE A 15 -5.38 -8.08 4.11
CA ILE A 15 -4.29 -7.37 4.81
C ILE A 15 -3.00 -7.52 3.97
N GLY A 16 -2.29 -6.42 3.73
CA GLY A 16 -1.16 -6.35 2.80
C GLY A 16 -1.56 -6.36 1.33
N GLY A 17 -2.86 -6.25 1.06
CA GLY A 17 -3.47 -6.36 -0.26
C GLY A 17 -4.08 -5.05 -0.76
N ARG A 18 -4.47 -5.02 -2.03
CA ARG A 18 -4.97 -3.80 -2.70
C ARG A 18 -6.35 -3.43 -2.19
N CYS A 19 -6.64 -2.14 -2.05
CA CYS A 19 -7.99 -1.72 -1.75
C CYS A 19 -9.00 -2.11 -2.84
N GLN A 20 -10.23 -2.39 -2.43
CA GLN A 20 -11.36 -2.66 -3.31
C GLN A 20 -12.17 -1.38 -3.62
N ASN A 21 -13.26 -1.50 -4.39
CA ASN A 21 -14.29 -0.46 -4.58
C ASN A 21 -13.80 0.91 -5.12
N GLN A 22 -13.04 0.92 -6.23
CA GLN A 22 -12.61 2.17 -6.91
C GLN A 22 -11.71 3.11 -6.08
N TRP A 23 -11.21 2.70 -4.91
CA TRP A 23 -10.33 3.48 -4.04
C TRP A 23 -8.93 3.77 -4.61
N GLY A 24 -8.68 3.42 -5.87
CA GLY A 24 -7.43 3.73 -6.55
C GLY A 24 -6.39 2.61 -6.46
N ALA A 25 -5.15 2.99 -6.72
CA ALA A 25 -3.99 2.09 -6.72
C ALA A 25 -2.86 2.61 -5.84
N ASP A 26 -3.16 3.64 -5.07
CA ASP A 26 -2.34 4.35 -4.11
C ASP A 26 -2.59 3.88 -2.68
N CYS A 27 -3.40 2.84 -2.51
CA CYS A 27 -3.73 2.32 -1.20
C CYS A 27 -3.60 0.80 -1.07
N ILE A 28 -3.28 0.39 0.16
CA ILE A 28 -3.10 -0.98 0.61
C ILE A 28 -3.85 -1.17 1.93
N CYS A 29 -4.44 -2.33 2.15
CA CYS A 29 -5.15 -2.63 3.39
C CYS A 29 -4.18 -3.01 4.50
N LEU A 30 -4.12 -2.21 5.57
CA LEU A 30 -3.24 -2.43 6.72
C LEU A 30 -3.94 -2.03 8.01
N ASP A 31 -3.42 -2.52 9.13
CA ASP A 31 -3.74 -1.96 10.44
C ASP A 31 -3.40 -0.47 10.50
N SER A 32 -4.30 0.33 11.05
CA SER A 32 -4.20 1.80 11.13
C SER A 32 -2.98 2.24 11.95
N GLY A 33 -2.66 1.52 13.02
CA GLY A 33 -1.47 1.73 13.84
C GLY A 33 -0.20 1.41 13.07
N ILE A 34 -0.18 0.34 12.27
CA ILE A 34 0.95 0.04 11.39
C ILE A 34 1.09 1.11 10.30
N CYS A 35 -0.02 1.52 9.67
CA CYS A 35 -0.01 2.56 8.64
C CYS A 35 0.65 3.85 9.13
N VAL A 36 0.19 4.36 10.28
CA VAL A 36 0.69 5.62 10.85
C VAL A 36 2.09 5.44 11.43
N ASN A 37 2.29 4.48 12.34
CA ASN A 37 3.51 4.43 13.15
C ASN A 37 4.70 3.83 12.40
N LYS A 38 4.46 2.87 11.50
CA LYS A 38 5.55 2.21 10.76
C LYS A 38 5.84 2.90 9.44
N TRP A 39 4.79 3.27 8.70
CA TRP A 39 4.91 3.75 7.33
C TRP A 39 4.74 5.26 7.17
N ASN A 40 4.40 5.96 8.25
CA ASN A 40 4.06 7.39 8.21
C ASN A 40 2.97 7.69 7.16
N GLY A 41 2.07 6.72 6.94
CA GLY A 41 0.98 6.78 5.98
C GLY A 41 -0.29 7.36 6.60
N THR A 42 -1.27 7.63 5.72
CA THR A 42 -2.59 8.13 6.09
C THR A 42 -3.62 7.00 6.00
N PRO A 43 -4.26 6.61 7.11
CA PRO A 43 -5.33 5.61 7.10
C PRO A 43 -6.67 6.22 6.68
N TYR A 44 -7.46 5.47 5.91
CA TYR A 44 -8.80 5.81 5.46
C TYR A 44 -9.75 4.63 5.72
N THR A 45 -10.73 4.84 6.58
CA THR A 45 -11.73 3.83 6.94
C THR A 45 -12.70 3.55 5.80
N GLY A 46 -13.05 4.57 5.02
CA GLY A 46 -14.18 4.52 4.09
C GLY A 46 -15.51 4.77 4.78
N TYR A 47 -16.60 4.32 4.16
CA TYR A 47 -17.96 4.51 4.66
C TYR A 47 -18.85 3.32 4.29
N GLU A 48 -20.03 3.22 4.92
CA GLU A 48 -20.97 2.12 4.69
C GLU A 48 -21.32 1.97 3.20
N GLY A 49 -21.14 0.76 2.66
CA GLY A 49 -21.32 0.46 1.24
C GLY A 49 -20.12 0.81 0.34
N ASN A 50 -19.07 1.44 0.88
CA ASN A 50 -17.82 1.73 0.16
C ASN A 50 -16.59 1.62 1.07
N TYR A 51 -16.38 0.43 1.63
CA TYR A 51 -15.17 0.14 2.39
C TYR A 51 -14.01 -0.26 1.47
N PRO A 52 -12.83 0.38 1.60
CA PRO A 52 -11.65 0.06 0.80
C PRO A 52 -11.04 -1.29 1.15
N CYS A 53 -11.30 -1.80 2.35
CA CYS A 53 -10.80 -3.08 2.83
C CYS A 53 -12.00 -3.89 3.37
N PRO A 54 -12.12 -5.19 3.05
CA PRO A 54 -13.11 -6.07 3.63
C PRO A 54 -12.81 -6.29 5.12
N ASP A 55 -13.86 -6.18 5.92
CA ASP A 55 -13.95 -6.59 7.33
C ASP A 55 -12.72 -6.33 8.21
N ASP A 56 -12.65 -5.10 8.71
CA ASP A 56 -12.92 -4.74 10.11
C ASP A 56 -12.48 -5.69 11.24
N ALA A 57 -11.22 -6.10 11.27
CA ALA A 57 -10.60 -6.28 12.59
C ALA A 57 -10.38 -4.91 13.24
N ASP A 58 -11.44 -4.11 13.48
CA ASP A 58 -11.55 -2.78 14.13
C ASP A 58 -10.54 -1.67 13.73
N ASN A 59 -9.55 -1.99 12.90
CA ASN A 59 -8.36 -1.18 12.65
C ASN A 59 -7.78 -1.41 11.26
N ILE A 60 -8.26 -2.37 10.47
CA ILE A 60 -7.78 -2.56 9.10
C ILE A 60 -8.42 -1.53 8.19
N MET A 61 -7.61 -0.62 7.65
CA MET A 61 -8.03 0.52 6.85
C MET A 61 -7.20 0.61 5.57
N ALA A 62 -7.67 1.38 4.59
CA ALA A 62 -6.81 1.77 3.48
C ALA A 62 -5.66 2.62 4.00
N CYS A 63 -4.44 2.27 3.67
CA CYS A 63 -3.25 3.05 3.98
C CYS A 63 -2.69 3.64 2.69
N VAL A 64 -2.56 4.97 2.64
CA VAL A 64 -1.87 5.70 1.57
C VAL A 64 -0.55 6.20 2.12
N VAL A 65 0.57 5.87 1.46
CA VAL A 65 1.92 6.24 1.92
C VAL A 65 2.52 7.26 0.96
N LYS A 66 2.56 8.52 1.41
CA LYS A 66 3.07 9.65 0.64
C LYS A 66 3.73 10.70 1.57
N PRO A 67 5.03 11.01 1.39
CA PRO A 67 5.95 10.32 0.49
C PRO A 67 6.28 8.89 0.95
N CYS A 68 6.87 8.07 0.08
CA CYS A 68 7.44 6.78 0.52
C CYS A 68 8.48 7.00 1.61
N LEU A 69 8.67 6.00 2.49
CA LEU A 69 9.74 6.07 3.49
C LEU A 69 11.11 6.22 2.83
N GLY A 70 11.91 7.15 3.36
CA GLY A 70 13.25 7.44 2.85
C GLY A 70 13.26 8.29 1.58
N GLN A 71 12.11 8.76 1.10
CA GLN A 71 11.98 9.62 -0.08
C GLN A 71 11.29 10.94 0.26
N THR A 72 11.43 11.91 -0.63
CA THR A 72 10.70 13.19 -0.59
C THR A 72 9.67 13.24 -1.71
N ASP A 73 8.74 14.18 -1.63
CA ASP A 73 7.81 14.46 -2.72
C ASP A 73 8.55 14.66 -4.05
N PRO A 74 7.99 14.20 -5.19
CA PRO A 74 6.65 13.67 -5.38
C PRO A 74 6.55 12.13 -5.26
N ALA A 75 7.35 11.47 -4.43
CA ALA A 75 7.30 10.01 -4.28
C ALA A 75 5.99 9.53 -3.62
N GLU A 76 5.41 8.42 -4.04
CA GLU A 76 4.29 7.77 -3.33
C GLU A 76 4.27 6.26 -3.57
N CYS A 77 3.70 5.50 -2.64
CA CYS A 77 3.55 4.06 -2.82
C CYS A 77 2.34 3.75 -3.69
N LEU A 78 2.57 3.09 -4.84
CA LEU A 78 1.53 2.64 -5.76
C LEU A 78 1.67 1.16 -6.06
N TRP A 79 0.58 0.52 -6.43
CA TRP A 79 0.63 -0.81 -7.03
C TRP A 79 1.38 -0.74 -8.37
N ARG A 80 2.28 -1.70 -8.58
CA ARG A 80 3.27 -1.72 -9.67
C ARG A 80 2.62 -1.55 -11.04
N GLU A 81 1.42 -2.06 -11.26
CA GLU A 81 0.69 -1.92 -12.52
C GLU A 81 0.18 -0.50 -12.81
N ARG A 82 0.22 0.40 -11.82
CA ARG A 82 -0.17 1.82 -11.93
C ARG A 82 1.00 2.77 -11.70
N CYS A 83 2.20 2.20 -11.50
CA CYS A 83 3.44 2.92 -11.36
C CYS A 83 4.06 3.21 -12.73
N SER A 84 4.12 4.48 -13.11
CA SER A 84 4.76 4.90 -14.36
C SER A 84 6.29 4.76 -14.30
N GLU A 85 6.87 5.09 -13.15
CA GLU A 85 8.31 5.00 -12.90
C GLU A 85 8.56 4.58 -11.45
N VAL A 86 9.20 3.41 -11.27
CA VAL A 86 9.62 2.94 -9.94
C VAL A 86 10.85 3.74 -9.53
N LEU A 87 10.74 4.46 -8.41
CA LEU A 87 11.88 5.08 -7.77
C LEU A 87 12.69 3.97 -7.11
N ALA A 88 13.76 3.57 -7.78
CA ALA A 88 14.71 2.63 -7.23
C ALA A 88 15.26 3.17 -5.90
N GLU A 89 15.68 2.24 -5.03
CA GLU A 89 16.32 2.40 -3.71
C GLU A 89 17.62 3.24 -3.71
N ASN A 90 17.86 4.03 -4.77
CA ASN A 90 19.09 4.70 -5.20
C ASN A 90 19.53 5.89 -4.33
N THR A 91 19.10 5.98 -3.07
CA THR A 91 19.54 7.06 -2.16
C THR A 91 19.97 6.58 -0.78
N GLY A 92 20.46 5.35 -0.67
CA GLY A 92 21.07 4.84 0.57
C GLY A 92 20.08 4.59 1.73
N GLY A 93 18.80 4.91 1.53
CA GLY A 93 17.66 4.34 2.23
C GLY A 93 16.77 3.71 1.17
N ALA A 94 16.48 2.42 1.29
CA ALA A 94 15.55 1.78 0.38
C ALA A 94 14.23 2.57 0.40
N ALA A 95 13.70 2.92 -0.78
CA ALA A 95 12.39 3.54 -0.90
C ALA A 95 11.36 2.45 -0.59
N ILE A 96 10.99 2.30 0.68
CA ILE A 96 10.23 1.13 1.14
C ILE A 96 8.74 1.47 1.19
N CYS A 97 7.96 0.60 0.56
CA CYS A 97 6.51 0.57 0.67
C CYS A 97 6.08 -0.74 1.38
N PRO A 98 4.92 -0.74 2.07
CA PRO A 98 4.34 -1.98 2.58
C PRO A 98 3.92 -2.93 1.43
N GLY A 99 3.61 -4.20 1.70
CA GLY A 99 2.95 -5.07 0.70
C GLY A 99 3.85 -5.95 -0.16
N ASP A 100 4.99 -6.40 0.36
CA ASP A 100 5.83 -7.50 -0.18
C ASP A 100 6.09 -7.48 -1.70
N GLY A 101 6.34 -6.30 -2.28
CA GLY A 101 7.04 -6.13 -3.57
C GLY A 101 6.20 -5.67 -4.76
N ASP A 102 4.88 -5.79 -4.69
CA ASP A 102 3.96 -5.31 -5.74
C ASP A 102 3.38 -3.93 -5.46
N PHE A 103 3.45 -3.47 -4.20
CA PHE A 103 3.22 -2.07 -3.83
C PHE A 103 4.58 -1.40 -3.65
N VAL A 104 4.93 -0.52 -4.58
CA VAL A 104 6.30 -0.02 -4.80
C VAL A 104 6.34 1.50 -4.76
N CYS A 105 7.51 2.06 -4.45
CA CYS A 105 7.66 3.51 -4.46
C CYS A 105 7.77 4.04 -5.89
N CYS A 106 6.93 5.00 -6.22
CA CYS A 106 6.79 5.54 -7.57
C CYS A 106 6.99 7.05 -7.58
N ALA A 107 7.51 7.58 -8.68
CA ALA A 107 7.40 9.00 -8.95
C ALA A 107 5.93 9.26 -9.32
N HIS A 108 5.22 10.07 -8.53
CA HIS A 108 3.85 10.46 -8.86
C HIS A 108 3.87 11.19 -10.21
N SER A 109 3.39 10.53 -11.26
CA SER A 109 3.29 11.09 -12.60
C SER A 109 1.93 11.75 -12.76
N TRP A 110 1.94 13.07 -12.91
CA TRP A 110 0.80 13.94 -13.19
C TRP A 110 0.04 13.55 -14.46
#